data_AF-A0A972PJQ6-F1
#
_entry.id   AF-A0A972PJQ6-F1
#
_cell.length_a   1.000
_cell.length_b   1.000
_cell.length_c   1.000
_cell.angle_alpha   90.00
_cell.angle_beta   90.00
_cell.angle_gamma   90.00
#
_symmetry.space_group_name_H-M   'P 1'
#
loop_
_entity.id
_entity.type
_entity.pdbx_description
1 polymer ?
#
loop_
_entity_poly.entity_id
_entity_poly.type
_entity_poly.pdbx_seq_one_letter_code
_entity_poly.pdbx_strand_id
1 'polypeptide(L)'
;MKKRFGVLRALSTVLKILGVVAAVCAVLGSLIALVVSFSGGDMFEAMGLDETSGVFVGLFGAIMVLVFGLLYAVLLYGYGEFLMLMISIEDNTLRTVTLLEDVTKEEESK
;
A
#
# COMPACT_ATOMS: atom_id res chain seq x y z
N MET A 1 20.70 -10.41 19.68
CA MET A 1 20.65 -9.39 18.61
C MET A 1 19.76 -8.23 19.06
N LYS A 2 20.32 -7.02 19.26
CA LYS A 2 19.52 -5.83 19.64
C LYS A 2 18.46 -5.58 18.56
N LYS A 3 17.22 -5.21 18.95
CA LYS A 3 16.15 -4.79 18.02
C LYS A 3 16.52 -3.46 17.35
N ARG A 4 17.51 -3.45 16.46
CA ARG A 4 18.10 -2.23 15.88
C ARG A 4 17.08 -1.47 15.02
N PHE A 5 16.25 -2.18 14.26
CA PHE A 5 15.28 -1.60 13.34
C PHE A 5 13.84 -1.60 13.88
N GLY A 6 13.66 -1.51 15.21
CA GLY A 6 12.33 -1.59 15.83
C GLY A 6 11.32 -0.58 15.24
N VAL A 7 11.75 0.67 15.04
CA VAL A 7 10.92 1.74 14.46
C VAL A 7 10.56 1.46 13.00
N LEU A 8 11.53 1.03 12.18
CA LEU A 8 11.28 0.74 10.76
C LEU A 8 10.37 -0.48 10.56
N ARG A 9 10.48 -1.50 11.43
CA ARG A 9 9.55 -2.65 11.43
C ARG A 9 8.13 -2.22 11.81
N ALA A 10 8.00 -1.32 12.80
CA ALA A 10 6.71 -0.75 13.16
C ALA A 10 6.13 0.07 11.99
N LEU A 11 6.94 0.93 11.37
CA LEU A 11 6.53 1.73 10.21
C LEU A 11 6.10 0.87 9.03
N SER A 12 6.84 -0.20 8.72
CA SER A 12 6.45 -1.18 7.71
C SER A 12 5.07 -1.78 8.01
N THR A 13 4.84 -2.17 9.26
CA THR A 13 3.55 -2.74 9.68
C THR A 13 2.43 -1.71 9.52
N VAL A 14 2.66 -0.46 9.92
CA VAL A 14 1.69 0.64 9.75
C VAL A 14 1.38 0.88 8.28
N LEU A 15 2.39 0.93 7.39
CA LEU A 15 2.18 1.09 5.95
C LEU A 15 1.38 -0.05 5.34
N LYS A 16 1.63 -1.30 5.73
CA LYS A 16 0.84 -2.44 5.27
C LYS A 16 -0.62 -2.34 5.71
N ILE A 17 -0.86 -1.99 6.98
CA ILE A 17 -2.22 -1.80 7.52
C ILE A 17 -2.93 -0.67 6.76
N LEU A 18 -2.28 0.47 6.59
CA LEU A 18 -2.84 1.60 5.85
C LEU A 18 -3.12 1.24 4.38
N GLY A 19 -2.28 0.41 3.75
CA GLY A 19 -2.52 -0.09 2.40
C GLY A 19 -3.78 -0.95 2.32
N VAL A 20 -3.98 -1.86 3.28
CA VAL A 20 -5.21 -2.67 3.36
C VAL A 20 -6.44 -1.79 3.60
N VAL A 21 -6.34 -0.82 4.51
CA VAL A 21 -7.42 0.15 4.77
C VAL A 21 -7.74 0.95 3.51
N ALA A 22 -6.73 1.45 2.79
CA ALA A 22 -6.91 2.17 1.54
C ALA A 22 -7.59 1.32 0.46
N ALA A 23 -7.24 0.03 0.36
CA ALA A 23 -7.91 -0.89 -0.57
C ALA A 23 -9.39 -1.06 -0.22
N VAL A 24 -9.73 -1.24 1.06
CA VAL A 24 -11.13 -1.34 1.51
C VAL A 24 -11.87 -0.04 1.19
N CYS A 25 -11.29 1.12 1.49
CA CYS A 25 -11.88 2.42 1.17
C CYS A 25 -12.05 2.63 -0.34
N ALA A 26 -11.11 2.18 -1.17
CA ALA A 26 -11.22 2.27 -2.63
C ALA A 26 -12.40 1.44 -3.16
N VAL A 27 -12.55 0.21 -2.68
CA VAL A 27 -13.67 -0.66 -3.05
C VAL A 27 -14.99 -0.05 -2.60
N LEU A 28 -15.11 0.32 -1.32
CA LEU A 28 -16.34 0.91 -0.79
C LEU A 28 -16.69 2.24 -1.48
N GLY A 29 -15.69 3.11 -1.67
CA GLY A 29 -15.85 4.39 -2.35
C GLY A 29 -16.30 4.23 -3.80
N SER A 30 -15.72 3.26 -4.53
CA SER A 30 -16.15 2.96 -5.90
C SER A 30 -17.59 2.43 -5.96
N LEU A 31 -18.00 1.61 -4.99
CA LEU A 31 -19.34 1.06 -4.93
C LEU A 31 -20.38 2.13 -4.59
N ILE A 32 -20.05 3.03 -3.67
CA ILE A 32 -20.88 4.22 -3.38
C ILE A 32 -21.00 5.09 -4.63
N ALA A 33 -19.88 5.39 -5.31
CA ALA A 33 -19.89 6.19 -6.53
C ALA A 33 -20.75 5.52 -7.64
N LEU A 34 -20.69 4.19 -7.75
CA LEU A 34 -21.50 3.43 -8.69
C LEU A 34 -22.99 3.54 -8.37
N VAL A 35 -23.40 3.37 -7.10
CA VAL A 35 -24.81 3.48 -6.69
C VAL A 35 -25.33 4.90 -6.92
N VAL A 36 -24.55 5.92 -6.56
CA VAL A 36 -24.89 7.33 -6.82
C VAL A 36 -25.02 7.60 -8.32
N SER A 37 -24.21 6.95 -9.16
CA SER A 37 -24.32 7.08 -10.61
C SER A 37 -25.68 6.65 -11.16
N PHE A 38 -26.35 5.65 -10.57
CA PHE A 38 -27.65 5.15 -11.04
C PHE A 38 -28.85 5.79 -10.33
N SER A 39 -28.65 6.30 -9.11
CA SER A 39 -29.73 6.85 -8.26
C SER A 39 -29.71 8.37 -8.15
N GLY A 40 -28.63 9.02 -8.57
CA GLY A 40 -28.39 10.45 -8.40
C GLY A 40 -28.82 11.33 -9.57
N GLY A 41 -29.85 10.95 -10.33
CA GLY A 41 -30.35 11.72 -11.49
C GLY A 41 -30.53 13.21 -11.17
N ASP A 42 -31.28 13.51 -10.11
CA ASP A 42 -31.49 14.88 -9.62
C ASP A 42 -30.18 15.62 -9.27
N MET A 43 -29.17 14.89 -8.77
CA MET A 43 -27.88 15.47 -8.40
C MET A 43 -27.07 15.86 -9.65
N PHE A 44 -27.12 15.03 -10.70
CA PHE A 44 -26.45 15.33 -11.97
C PHE A 44 -27.19 16.41 -12.77
N GLU A 45 -28.51 16.44 -12.73
CA GLU A 45 -29.33 17.49 -13.34
C GLU A 45 -29.04 18.85 -12.70
N ALA A 46 -28.89 18.90 -11.36
CA ALA A 46 -28.46 20.11 -10.64
C ALA A 46 -27.04 20.57 -11.02
N MET A 47 -26.18 19.66 -11.53
CA MET A 47 -24.86 19.98 -12.08
C MET A 47 -24.90 20.35 -13.58
N GLY A 48 -26.10 20.44 -14.18
CA GLY A 48 -26.31 20.79 -15.58
C GLY A 48 -26.05 19.66 -16.57
N LEU A 49 -25.99 18.41 -16.08
CA LEU A 49 -25.79 17.21 -16.90
C LEU A 49 -27.14 16.54 -17.16
N ASP A 50 -27.39 16.18 -18.43
CA ASP A 50 -28.52 15.31 -18.79
C ASP A 50 -28.34 13.92 -18.16
N GLU A 51 -29.43 13.21 -17.85
CA GLU A 51 -29.45 11.94 -17.12
C GLU A 51 -28.46 10.93 -17.72
N THR A 52 -28.47 10.79 -19.05
CA THR A 52 -27.60 9.86 -19.77
C THR A 52 -26.11 10.19 -19.57
N SER A 53 -25.77 11.48 -19.59
CA SER A 53 -24.40 11.95 -19.39
C SER A 53 -23.95 11.84 -17.93
N GLY A 54 -24.86 12.08 -16.98
CA GLY A 54 -24.60 11.92 -15.54
C GLY A 54 -24.26 10.48 -15.17
N VAL A 55 -25.02 9.52 -15.69
CA VAL A 55 -24.74 8.08 -15.50
C VAL A 55 -23.38 7.70 -16.08
N PHE A 56 -23.01 8.19 -17.26
CA PHE A 56 -21.70 7.89 -17.86
C PHE A 56 -20.54 8.46 -17.04
N VAL A 57 -20.67 9.69 -16.56
CA VAL A 57 -19.65 10.37 -15.74
C VAL A 57 -19.50 9.67 -14.39
N GLY A 58 -20.60 9.30 -13.74
CA GLY A 58 -20.58 8.57 -12.47
C GLY A 58 -19.97 7.17 -12.60
N LEU A 59 -20.31 6.43 -13.65
CA LEU A 59 -19.72 5.11 -13.93
C LEU A 59 -18.21 5.21 -14.19
N PHE A 60 -17.80 6.16 -15.03
CA PHE A 60 -16.38 6.39 -15.29
C PHE A 60 -15.63 6.81 -14.03
N GLY A 61 -16.23 7.69 -13.22
CA GLY A 61 -15.71 8.10 -11.92
C GLY A 61 -15.53 6.93 -10.96
N ALA A 62 -16.52 6.05 -10.85
CA ALA A 62 -16.46 4.85 -10.00
C ALA A 62 -15.29 3.92 -10.41
N ILE A 63 -15.11 3.70 -11.71
CA ILE A 63 -13.99 2.91 -12.24
C ILE A 63 -12.65 3.58 -11.91
N MET A 64 -12.54 4.90 -12.11
CA MET A 64 -11.30 5.62 -11.82
C MET A 64 -10.94 5.61 -10.33
N VAL A 65 -11.92 5.80 -9.45
CA VAL A 65 -11.74 5.69 -8.00
C VAL A 65 -11.24 4.30 -7.63
N LEU A 66 -11.83 3.25 -8.22
CA LEU A 66 -11.40 1.88 -7.97
C LEU A 66 -9.96 1.64 -8.44
N VAL A 67 -9.64 1.99 -9.68
CA VAL A 67 -8.32 1.73 -10.28
C VAL A 67 -7.22 2.50 -9.55
N PHE A 68 -7.37 3.82 -9.38
CA PHE A 68 -6.36 4.63 -8.71
C PHE A 68 -6.30 4.33 -7.21
N GLY A 69 -7.43 4.05 -6.57
CA GLY A 69 -7.48 3.67 -5.16
C GLY A 69 -6.78 2.34 -4.88
N LEU A 70 -7.01 1.32 -5.72
CA LEU A 70 -6.32 0.03 -5.61
C LEU A 70 -4.84 0.16 -5.94
N LEU A 71 -4.46 0.93 -6.97
CA LEU A 71 -3.07 1.16 -7.31
C LEU A 71 -2.32 1.85 -6.16
N TYR A 72 -2.94 2.87 -5.56
CA TYR A 72 -2.41 3.54 -4.37
C TYR A 72 -2.25 2.58 -3.19
N ALA A 73 -3.26 1.72 -2.93
CA ALA A 73 -3.21 0.73 -1.87
C ALA A 73 -2.07 -0.28 -2.06
N VAL A 74 -1.87 -0.77 -3.29
CA VAL A 74 -0.77 -1.68 -3.66
C VAL A 74 0.58 -1.00 -3.44
N LEU A 75 0.73 0.26 -3.86
CA LEU A 75 1.97 1.00 -3.61
C LEU A 75 2.25 1.14 -2.11
N LEU A 76 1.25 1.50 -1.32
CA LEU A 76 1.41 1.69 0.12
C LEU A 76 1.84 0.39 0.83
N TYR A 77 1.15 -0.71 0.50
CA TYR A 77 1.49 -2.04 1.02
C TYR A 77 2.88 -2.47 0.55
N GLY A 78 3.18 -2.26 -0.73
CA GLY A 78 4.47 -2.57 -1.36
C GLY A 78 5.63 -1.83 -0.72
N TYR A 79 5.48 -0.55 -0.37
CA TYR A 79 6.50 0.19 0.39
C TYR A 79 6.72 -0.40 1.79
N GLY A 80 5.66 -0.87 2.44
CA GLY A 80 5.76 -1.62 3.69
C GLY A 80 6.61 -2.88 3.54
N GLU A 81 6.38 -3.69 2.50
CA GLU A 81 7.19 -4.88 2.21
C GLU A 81 8.64 -4.54 1.83
N PHE A 82 8.83 -3.49 1.02
CA PHE A 82 10.14 -3.01 0.62
C PHE A 82 11.02 -2.64 1.82
N LEU A 83 10.45 -1.96 2.84
CA LEU A 83 11.17 -1.67 4.08
C LEU A 83 11.62 -2.94 4.80
N MET A 84 10.78 -3.97 4.87
CA MET A 84 11.14 -5.25 5.49
C MET A 84 12.23 -5.98 4.72
N LEU A 85 12.19 -5.90 3.38
CA LEU A 85 13.25 -6.44 2.52
C LEU A 85 14.59 -5.76 2.83
N MET A 86 14.63 -4.43 2.86
CA MET A 86 15.85 -3.67 3.17
C MET A 86 16.43 -4.02 4.55
N ILE A 87 15.57 -4.12 5.57
CA ILE A 87 15.98 -4.55 6.92
C ILE A 87 16.58 -5.96 6.89
N SER A 88 16.00 -6.86 6.11
CA SER A 88 16.46 -8.25 6.01
C SER A 88 17.81 -8.35 5.30
N ILE A 89 18.05 -7.52 4.28
CA ILE A 89 19.35 -7.43 3.59
C ILE A 89 20.45 -6.98 4.56
N GLU A 90 20.19 -5.94 5.35
CA GLU A 90 21.14 -5.41 6.33
C GLU A 90 21.42 -6.44 7.45
N ASP A 91 20.39 -7.05 8.01
CA ASP A 91 20.54 -8.08 9.05
C ASP A 91 21.34 -9.29 8.52
N ASN A 92 21.16 -9.69 7.25
CA ASN A 92 21.93 -10.77 6.63
C ASN A 92 23.38 -10.37 6.36
N THR A 93 23.62 -9.15 5.88
CA THR A 93 24.96 -8.63 5.59
C THR A 93 25.80 -8.59 6.87
N LEU A 94 25.21 -8.10 7.96
CA LEU A 94 25.88 -8.05 9.26
C LEU A 94 26.22 -9.45 9.80
N ARG A 95 25.30 -10.42 9.67
CA ARG A 95 25.56 -11.81 10.05
C ARG A 95 26.72 -12.41 9.28
N THR A 96 26.81 -12.13 7.98
CA THR A 96 27.93 -12.58 7.15
C THR A 96 29.26 -11.98 7.62
N VAL A 97 29.29 -10.68 7.93
CA VAL A 97 30.50 -10.04 8.47
C VAL A 97 30.93 -10.66 9.79
N THR A 98 30.00 -10.84 10.73
CA THR A 98 30.30 -11.48 12.02
C THR A 98 30.81 -12.91 11.84
N LEU A 99 30.21 -13.70 10.95
CA LEU A 99 30.67 -15.05 10.66
C LEU A 99 32.10 -15.07 10.11
N LEU A 100 32.43 -14.14 9.19
CA LEU A 100 33.77 -14.05 8.62
C LEU A 100 34.82 -13.63 9.66
N GLU A 101 34.49 -12.70 10.55
CA GLU A 101 35.36 -12.32 11.67
C GLU A 101 35.64 -13.49 12.62
N ASP A 102 34.61 -14.29 12.93
CA ASP A 102 34.75 -15.44 13.83
C ASP A 102 35.62 -16.55 13.18
N VAL A 103 35.40 -16.85 11.90
CA VAL A 103 36.23 -17.82 11.15
C VAL A 103 37.69 -17.37 11.08
N THR A 104 37.94 -16.08 10.84
CA THR A 104 39.31 -15.54 10.73
C THR A 104 40.06 -15.64 12.06
N LYS A 105 39.38 -15.33 13.17
CA LYS A 105 39.97 -15.47 14.53
C LYS A 105 40.27 -16.93 14.88
N GLU A 106 39.42 -17.87 14.46
CA GLU A 106 39.67 -19.29 14.68
C GLU A 106 40.92 -19.78 13.92
N GLU A 107 41.16 -19.28 12.69
CA GLU A 107 42.37 -19.58 11.92
C GLU A 107 43.64 -18.98 12.54
N GLU A 108 43.60 -17.74 13.04
CA GLU A 108 44.74 -17.10 13.72
C GLU A 108 45.09 -17.76 15.06
N SER A 109 44.14 -18.46 15.69
CA SER A 109 44.32 -19.15 16.97
C SER A 109 44.92 -20.56 16.86
N LYS A 110 45.08 -21.08 15.63
CA LYS A 110 45.64 -22.42 15.33
C LYS A 110 47.10 -22.34 14.89
#